data_AF-A0A7Y0N1F8-F1
#
_entry.id   AF-A0A7Y0N1F8-F1
#
_cell.length_a   1.000
_cell.length_b   1.000
_cell.length_c   1.000
_cell.angle_alpha   90.00
_cell.angle_beta   90.00
_cell.angle_gamma   90.00
#
_symmetry.space_group_name_H-M   'P 1'
#
loop_
_entity.id
_entity.type
_entity.pdbx_description
1 polymer ?
#
loop_
_entity_poly.entity_id
_entity_poly.type
_entity_poly.pdbx_seq_one_letter_code
_entity_poly.pdbx_strand_id
1 'polypeptide(L)'
;VEVRDYDGNKPFHKIFEQKSGLIRYPFQYGSTVGEKYLVFTEVPGWNWKLLGGTFIKEVTKGSDTLLKLIAIISSVAASITFVVLTLFLNRSLQPLTVLNSYMTRLANGEVSLQIPSSRKRSKNEIVNLNNGVASMANQLNELVGQIRSTSDLVESNSTSVASDAHSNLTQADRQQEEVEQVVTAIEEMASSAQSVAQQVESIAENVRSANLDSQSGLTIVEGVCVDVAQLNDQLDQSAEAIEQVNRDSESIQTVTRMIDEIAEQTNLLALNAAIEAARAGEQGRGFAVVADEVRTLAHRTQSSVQDVVGIIEKLKGSTQNAVTMMTDSQRSA
;
A
#
# COMPACT_ATOMS: atom_id res chain seq x y z
N VAL A 1 46.74 -63.58 -121.40
CA VAL A 1 47.78 -63.33 -120.38
C VAL A 1 47.21 -63.74 -119.02
N GLU A 2 47.56 -64.93 -118.53
CA GLU A 2 47.12 -65.44 -117.22
C GLU A 2 48.12 -65.05 -116.12
N VAL A 3 48.34 -63.74 -115.92
CA VAL A 3 49.14 -63.27 -114.79
C VAL A 3 48.19 -63.04 -113.61
N ARG A 4 48.31 -63.90 -112.60
CA ARG A 4 47.60 -63.76 -111.31
C ARG A 4 48.46 -62.94 -110.37
N ASP A 5 47.80 -62.13 -109.57
CA ASP A 5 48.41 -61.36 -108.48
C ASP A 5 48.75 -62.30 -107.28
N TYR A 6 49.55 -61.81 -106.32
CA TYR A 6 49.95 -62.49 -105.09
C TYR A 6 48.74 -63.00 -104.26
N ASP A 7 47.60 -62.31 -104.32
CA ASP A 7 46.33 -62.72 -103.69
C ASP A 7 45.44 -63.62 -104.58
N GLY A 8 45.96 -64.13 -105.70
CA GLY A 8 45.25 -65.05 -106.60
C GLY A 8 44.21 -64.42 -107.53
N ASN A 9 44.00 -63.10 -107.42
CA ASN A 9 43.10 -62.34 -108.29
C ASN A 9 43.68 -62.20 -109.72
N LYS A 10 42.81 -62.03 -110.72
CA LYS A 10 43.18 -61.72 -112.13
C LYS A 10 42.94 -60.22 -112.43
N PRO A 11 43.70 -59.28 -111.82
CA PRO A 11 43.37 -57.85 -111.86
C PRO A 11 43.38 -57.27 -113.28
N PHE A 12 44.20 -57.83 -114.17
CA PHE A 12 44.35 -57.37 -115.56
C PHE A 12 43.25 -57.87 -116.51
N HIS A 13 42.29 -58.69 -116.05
CA HIS A 13 41.22 -59.19 -116.92
C HIS A 13 40.27 -58.06 -117.39
N LYS A 14 40.03 -57.08 -116.51
CA LYS A 14 39.21 -55.88 -116.81
C LYS A 14 39.78 -55.03 -117.96
N ILE A 15 41.07 -55.19 -118.28
CA ILE A 15 41.72 -54.50 -119.40
C ILE A 15 41.18 -54.99 -120.74
N PHE A 16 40.72 -56.23 -120.82
CA PHE A 16 40.22 -56.80 -122.08
C PHE A 16 38.74 -56.50 -122.32
N GLU A 17 37.95 -56.34 -121.25
CA GLU A 17 36.51 -56.12 -121.34
C GLU A 17 36.13 -54.64 -121.53
N GLN A 18 36.94 -53.71 -121.02
CA GLN A 18 36.60 -52.28 -121.01
C GLN A 18 37.49 -51.48 -121.98
N LYS A 19 36.92 -50.43 -122.58
CA LYS A 19 37.65 -49.52 -123.50
C LYS A 19 38.65 -48.61 -122.77
N SER A 20 38.33 -48.24 -121.53
CA SER A 20 39.24 -47.55 -120.62
C SER A 20 38.87 -47.88 -119.17
N GLY A 21 39.83 -47.73 -118.26
CA GLY A 21 39.59 -47.99 -116.84
C GLY A 21 40.83 -47.79 -115.98
N LEU A 22 40.61 -47.89 -114.67
CA LEU A 22 41.65 -47.81 -113.65
C LEU A 22 41.61 -49.07 -112.79
N ILE A 23 42.74 -49.73 -112.64
CA ILE A 23 42.92 -50.92 -111.80
C ILE A 23 43.94 -50.57 -110.72
N ARG A 24 43.63 -50.96 -109.48
CA ARG A 24 44.59 -50.96 -108.36
C ARG A 24 45.07 -52.38 -108.17
N TYR A 25 46.36 -52.55 -108.05
CA TYR A 25 46.95 -53.86 -107.79
C TYR A 25 48.26 -53.70 -107.02
N PRO A 26 48.56 -54.60 -106.07
CA PRO A 26 49.88 -54.67 -105.47
C PRO A 26 50.93 -55.07 -106.52
N PHE A 27 52.08 -54.39 -106.50
CA PHE A 27 53.18 -54.69 -107.39
C PHE A 27 54.49 -54.58 -106.63
N GLN A 28 55.33 -55.61 -106.77
CA GLN A 28 56.67 -55.63 -106.21
C GLN A 28 57.69 -55.56 -107.34
N TYR A 29 58.56 -54.54 -107.30
CA TYR A 29 59.69 -54.41 -108.22
C TYR A 29 60.95 -54.13 -107.40
N GLY A 30 61.88 -55.08 -107.41
CA GLY A 30 63.05 -55.07 -106.52
C GLY A 30 62.64 -55.06 -105.05
N SER A 31 63.14 -54.09 -104.28
CA SER A 31 62.85 -53.89 -102.86
C SER A 31 61.59 -53.03 -102.59
N THR A 32 60.93 -52.51 -103.62
CA THR A 32 59.76 -51.62 -103.46
C THR A 32 58.47 -52.42 -103.58
N VAL A 33 57.77 -52.57 -102.45
CA VAL A 33 56.42 -53.14 -102.37
C VAL A 33 55.41 -52.01 -102.22
N GLY A 34 54.42 -51.96 -103.11
CA GLY A 34 53.34 -50.98 -103.00
C GLY A 34 52.22 -51.20 -104.00
N GLU A 35 51.10 -50.56 -103.76
CA GLU A 35 49.99 -50.54 -104.72
C GLU A 35 50.33 -49.61 -105.90
N LYS A 36 50.00 -50.06 -107.11
CA LYS A 36 50.08 -49.25 -108.34
C LYS A 36 48.68 -48.94 -108.85
N TYR A 37 48.54 -47.73 -109.39
CA TYR A 37 47.48 -47.42 -110.34
C TYR A 37 47.91 -47.89 -111.72
N LEU A 38 47.10 -48.71 -112.37
CA LEU A 38 47.20 -48.99 -113.80
C LEU A 38 46.01 -48.32 -114.49
N VAL A 39 46.29 -47.37 -115.37
CA VAL A 39 45.31 -46.77 -116.25
C VAL A 39 45.52 -47.38 -117.63
N PHE A 40 44.45 -47.85 -118.24
CA PHE A 40 44.47 -48.36 -119.60
C PHE A 40 43.45 -47.62 -120.47
N THR A 41 43.81 -47.37 -121.72
CA THR A 41 42.91 -46.85 -122.74
C THR A 41 43.20 -47.47 -124.09
N GLU A 42 42.15 -47.68 -124.88
CA GLU A 42 42.26 -48.13 -126.27
C GLU A 42 42.71 -46.99 -127.19
N VAL A 43 43.60 -47.28 -128.13
CA VAL A 43 44.10 -46.29 -129.11
C VAL A 43 43.15 -46.26 -130.32
N PRO A 44 42.49 -45.13 -130.63
CA PRO A 44 41.54 -45.06 -131.74
C PRO A 44 42.17 -45.45 -133.09
N GLY A 45 41.58 -46.43 -133.77
CA GLY A 45 42.01 -46.89 -135.10
C GLY A 45 43.07 -47.99 -135.10
N TRP A 46 43.62 -48.38 -133.94
CA TRP A 46 44.63 -49.43 -133.80
C TRP A 46 44.16 -50.44 -132.75
N ASN A 47 44.36 -51.75 -132.94
CA ASN A 47 44.01 -52.79 -131.94
C ASN A 47 44.97 -52.81 -130.73
N TRP A 48 45.52 -51.65 -130.35
CA TRP A 48 46.49 -51.50 -129.27
C TRP A 48 45.82 -50.83 -128.07
N LYS A 49 46.15 -51.31 -126.86
CA LYS A 49 45.79 -50.63 -125.61
C LYS A 49 47.06 -50.05 -125.00
N LEU A 50 47.00 -48.76 -124.68
CA LEU A 50 48.08 -48.08 -123.98
C LEU A 50 47.88 -48.28 -122.48
N LEU A 51 48.92 -48.77 -121.81
CA LEU A 51 48.93 -49.00 -120.37
C LEU A 51 49.93 -48.04 -119.71
N GLY A 52 49.44 -47.20 -118.81
CA GLY A 52 50.25 -46.34 -117.96
C GLY A 52 50.12 -46.77 -116.51
N GLY A 53 51.24 -46.96 -115.81
CA GLY A 53 51.23 -47.37 -114.41
C GLY A 53 52.17 -46.54 -113.55
N THR A 54 51.70 -46.09 -112.39
CA THR A 54 52.50 -45.39 -111.37
C THR A 54 52.16 -45.91 -109.98
N PHE A 55 53.10 -45.82 -109.05
CA PHE A 55 52.82 -46.20 -107.66
C PHE A 55 51.85 -45.20 -107.03
N ILE A 56 50.86 -45.68 -106.29
CA ILE A 56 49.91 -44.81 -105.57
C ILE A 56 50.68 -43.85 -104.66
N LYS A 57 51.72 -44.36 -103.98
CA LYS A 57 52.62 -43.57 -103.14
C LYS A 57 53.36 -42.46 -103.87
N GLU A 58 53.63 -42.57 -105.18
CA GLU A 58 54.26 -41.49 -105.97
C GLU A 58 53.26 -40.37 -106.25
N VAL A 59 52.02 -40.72 -106.58
CA VAL A 59 50.94 -39.77 -106.84
C VAL A 59 50.47 -39.08 -105.56
N THR A 60 50.43 -39.79 -104.42
CA THR A 60 49.93 -39.26 -103.14
C THR A 60 51.02 -38.64 -102.25
N LYS A 61 52.30 -38.73 -102.62
CA LYS A 61 53.43 -38.21 -101.81
C LYS A 61 53.26 -36.74 -101.44
N GLY A 62 52.76 -35.93 -102.38
CA GLY A 62 52.45 -34.51 -102.15
C GLY A 62 51.27 -34.31 -101.19
N SER A 63 50.21 -35.11 -101.34
CA SER A 63 49.00 -35.04 -100.50
C SER A 63 49.23 -35.49 -99.06
N ASP A 64 50.03 -36.54 -98.83
CA ASP A 64 50.36 -37.02 -97.48
C ASP A 64 51.13 -35.96 -96.67
N THR A 65 51.97 -35.18 -97.34
CA THR A 65 52.71 -34.08 -96.71
C THR A 65 51.77 -32.94 -96.31
N LEU A 66 50.81 -32.60 -97.16
CA LEU A 66 49.79 -31.60 -96.86
C LEU A 66 48.83 -32.04 -95.75
N LEU A 67 48.38 -33.31 -95.76
CA LEU A 67 47.52 -33.86 -94.71
C LEU A 67 48.21 -33.85 -93.34
N LYS A 68 49.50 -34.21 -93.27
CA LYS A 68 50.28 -34.09 -92.02
C LYS A 68 50.39 -32.65 -91.54
N LEU A 69 50.64 -31.71 -92.46
CA LEU A 69 50.74 -30.29 -92.11
C LEU A 69 49.41 -29.73 -91.60
N ILE A 70 48.29 -30.06 -92.26
CA ILE A 70 46.94 -29.69 -91.80
C ILE A 70 46.64 -30.31 -90.44
N ALA A 71 46.95 -31.59 -90.23
CA ALA A 71 46.73 -32.26 -88.94
C ALA A 71 47.55 -31.59 -87.82
N ILE A 72 48.82 -31.24 -88.08
CA ILE A 72 49.67 -30.51 -87.12
C ILE A 72 49.07 -29.13 -86.83
N ILE A 73 48.72 -28.34 -87.84
CA ILE A 73 48.13 -27.01 -87.63
C ILE A 73 46.82 -27.11 -86.84
N SER A 74 45.95 -28.06 -87.20
CA SER A 74 44.67 -28.29 -86.52
C SER A 74 44.88 -28.68 -85.05
N SER A 75 45.87 -29.54 -84.77
CA SER A 75 46.22 -29.95 -83.41
C SER A 75 46.80 -28.80 -82.58
N VAL A 76 47.63 -27.94 -83.19
CA VAL A 76 48.21 -26.77 -82.55
C VAL A 76 47.12 -25.73 -82.28
N ALA A 77 46.25 -25.45 -83.24
CA ALA A 77 45.12 -24.55 -83.08
C ALA A 77 44.17 -25.03 -81.97
N ALA A 78 43.84 -26.33 -81.95
CA ALA A 78 43.03 -26.93 -80.90
C ALA A 78 43.69 -26.84 -79.51
N SER A 79 45.01 -27.03 -79.44
CA SER A 79 45.76 -26.90 -78.18
C SER A 79 45.77 -25.45 -77.69
N ILE A 80 45.98 -24.49 -78.59
CA ILE A 80 45.96 -23.06 -78.24
C ILE A 80 44.57 -22.63 -77.77
N THR A 81 43.50 -23.01 -78.48
CA THR A 81 42.13 -22.66 -78.07
C THR A 81 41.76 -23.31 -76.75
N PHE A 82 42.19 -24.55 -76.51
CA PHE A 82 42.01 -25.22 -75.22
C PHE A 82 42.70 -24.45 -74.09
N VAL A 83 43.98 -24.11 -74.25
CA VAL A 83 44.74 -23.34 -73.23
C VAL A 83 44.11 -21.97 -72.97
N VAL A 84 43.74 -21.23 -74.02
CA VAL A 84 43.10 -19.90 -73.89
C VAL A 84 41.75 -20.01 -73.18
N LEU A 85 40.93 -21.01 -73.53
CA LEU A 85 39.63 -21.23 -72.90
C LEU A 85 39.79 -21.59 -71.41
N THR A 86 40.72 -22.48 -71.08
CA THR A 86 41.00 -22.85 -69.68
C THR A 86 41.49 -21.64 -68.87
N LEU A 87 42.38 -20.82 -69.42
CA LEU A 87 42.84 -19.60 -68.76
C LEU A 87 41.70 -18.58 -68.58
N PHE A 88 40.86 -18.39 -69.59
CA PHE A 88 39.72 -17.49 -69.52
C PHE A 88 38.68 -17.93 -68.49
N LEU A 89 38.33 -19.23 -68.45
CA LEU A 89 37.40 -19.80 -67.49
C LEU A 89 37.95 -19.73 -66.07
N ASN A 90 39.22 -20.12 -65.86
CA ASN A 90 39.85 -20.04 -64.53
C ASN A 90 39.88 -18.59 -64.01
N ARG A 91 40.23 -17.62 -64.86
CA ARG A 91 40.25 -16.21 -64.48
C ARG A 91 38.85 -15.65 -64.22
N SER A 92 37.85 -16.07 -65.01
CA SER A 92 36.46 -15.58 -64.87
C SER A 92 35.74 -16.19 -63.68
N LEU A 93 36.06 -17.43 -63.30
CA LEU A 93 35.44 -18.15 -62.18
C LEU A 93 36.18 -17.96 -60.85
N GLN A 94 37.42 -17.47 -60.86
CA GLN A 94 38.19 -17.17 -59.64
C GLN A 94 37.39 -16.34 -58.60
N PRO A 95 36.61 -15.30 -58.95
CA PRO A 95 35.84 -14.55 -57.96
C PRO A 95 34.78 -15.38 -57.21
N LEU A 96 34.29 -16.49 -57.78
CA LEU A 96 33.37 -17.40 -57.09
C LEU A 96 34.04 -18.13 -55.93
N THR A 97 35.32 -18.46 -56.04
CA THR A 97 36.07 -19.08 -54.93
C THR A 97 36.23 -18.12 -53.76
N VAL A 98 36.47 -16.83 -54.05
CA VAL A 98 36.52 -15.77 -53.03
C VAL A 98 35.13 -15.54 -52.43
N LEU A 99 34.08 -15.49 -53.25
CA LEU A 99 32.71 -15.35 -52.77
C LEU A 99 32.29 -16.51 -51.87
N ASN A 100 32.67 -17.74 -52.22
CA ASN A 100 32.45 -18.91 -51.39
C ASN A 100 33.13 -18.77 -50.02
N SER A 101 34.36 -18.25 -49.98
CA SER A 101 35.06 -18.00 -48.71
C SER A 101 34.33 -16.98 -47.82
N TYR A 102 33.76 -15.91 -48.39
CA TYR A 102 32.94 -14.96 -47.64
C TYR A 102 31.66 -15.59 -47.13
N MET A 103 30.98 -16.39 -47.94
CA MET A 103 29.77 -17.10 -47.52
C MET A 103 30.07 -18.11 -46.41
N THR A 104 31.19 -18.84 -46.47
CA THR A 104 31.59 -19.75 -45.39
C THR A 104 31.87 -19.00 -44.09
N ARG A 105 32.57 -17.87 -44.15
CA ARG A 105 32.84 -17.04 -42.96
C ARG A 105 31.54 -16.46 -42.37
N LEU A 106 30.63 -15.98 -43.22
CA LEU A 106 29.33 -15.50 -42.80
C LEU A 106 28.48 -16.60 -42.17
N ALA A 107 28.50 -17.82 -42.73
CA ALA A 107 27.84 -18.99 -42.16
C ALA A 107 28.44 -19.42 -40.81
N ASN A 108 29.73 -19.19 -40.59
CA ASN A 108 30.40 -19.41 -39.31
C ASN A 108 30.14 -18.28 -38.28
N GLY A 109 29.31 -17.29 -38.61
CA GLY A 109 28.93 -16.21 -37.70
C GLY A 109 29.83 -14.96 -37.74
N GLU A 110 30.76 -14.87 -38.69
CA GLU A 110 31.51 -13.63 -38.92
C GLU A 110 30.64 -12.63 -39.69
N VAL A 111 29.90 -11.80 -38.97
CA VAL A 111 29.00 -10.78 -39.55
C VAL A 111 29.67 -9.44 -39.83
N SER A 112 30.85 -9.17 -39.25
CA SER A 112 31.59 -7.92 -39.45
C SER A 112 32.42 -7.88 -40.75
N LEU A 113 32.07 -8.72 -41.73
CA LEU A 113 32.81 -8.85 -42.99
C LEU A 113 32.53 -7.67 -43.91
N GLN A 114 33.59 -7.02 -44.38
CA GLN A 114 33.49 -6.03 -45.44
C GLN A 114 33.70 -6.72 -46.79
N ILE A 115 32.59 -7.06 -47.44
CA ILE A 115 32.62 -7.63 -48.79
C ILE A 115 32.64 -6.47 -49.80
N PRO A 116 33.70 -6.35 -50.64
CA PRO A 116 33.78 -5.29 -51.63
C PRO A 116 32.57 -5.37 -52.57
N SER A 117 31.84 -4.28 -52.75
CA SER A 117 30.67 -4.23 -53.63
C SER A 117 30.80 -3.11 -54.66
N SER A 118 30.26 -3.33 -55.85
CA SER A 118 30.17 -2.31 -56.90
C SER A 118 28.80 -1.65 -56.86
N ARG A 119 28.75 -0.33 -56.82
CA ARG A 119 27.49 0.45 -56.73
C ARG A 119 26.59 0.36 -57.96
N LYS A 120 27.05 -0.20 -59.09
CA LYS A 120 26.28 -0.29 -60.33
C LYS A 120 25.96 -1.74 -60.68
N ARG A 121 24.75 -1.98 -61.20
CA ARG A 121 24.37 -3.27 -61.83
C ARG A 121 25.38 -3.57 -62.93
N SER A 122 26.05 -4.71 -62.81
CA SER A 122 26.97 -5.20 -63.82
C SER A 122 26.21 -6.08 -64.82
N LYS A 123 26.70 -6.14 -66.05
CA LYS A 123 26.28 -7.18 -67.02
C LYS A 123 26.88 -8.55 -66.68
N ASN A 124 27.73 -8.63 -65.66
CA ASN A 124 28.32 -9.86 -65.16
C ASN A 124 27.55 -10.33 -63.92
N GLU A 125 26.96 -11.52 -64.01
CA GLU A 125 26.16 -12.18 -62.98
C GLU A 125 26.96 -12.44 -61.70
N ILE A 126 28.27 -12.72 -61.81
CA ILE A 126 29.16 -12.96 -60.66
C ILE A 126 29.29 -11.68 -59.80
N VAL A 127 29.35 -10.51 -60.45
CA VAL A 127 29.40 -9.21 -59.73
C VAL A 127 28.08 -8.94 -59.01
N ASN A 128 26.95 -9.27 -59.64
CA ASN A 128 25.64 -9.10 -59.02
C ASN A 128 25.44 -10.05 -57.83
N LEU A 129 25.91 -11.30 -57.92
CA LEU A 129 25.92 -12.25 -56.80
C LEU A 129 26.75 -11.72 -55.63
N ASN A 130 27.97 -11.23 -55.90
CA ASN A 130 28.83 -10.65 -54.88
C ASN A 130 28.18 -9.43 -54.19
N ASN A 131 27.51 -8.56 -54.95
CA ASN A 131 26.75 -7.44 -54.39
C ASN A 131 25.58 -7.91 -53.49
N GLY A 132 24.89 -8.99 -53.86
CA GLY A 132 23.83 -9.59 -53.06
C GLY A 132 24.35 -10.12 -51.72
N VAL A 133 25.46 -10.86 -51.73
CA VAL A 133 26.10 -11.37 -50.51
C VAL A 133 26.61 -10.21 -49.63
N ALA A 134 27.15 -9.15 -50.22
CA ALA A 134 27.56 -7.96 -49.48
C ALA A 134 26.37 -7.27 -48.77
N SER A 135 25.22 -7.16 -49.45
CA SER A 135 24.00 -6.62 -48.84
C SER A 135 23.51 -7.50 -47.68
N MET A 136 23.52 -8.82 -47.87
CA MET A 136 23.14 -9.78 -46.83
C MET A 136 24.05 -9.68 -45.60
N ALA A 137 25.37 -9.59 -45.79
CA ALA A 137 26.33 -9.41 -44.71
C ALA A 137 26.07 -8.11 -43.92
N ASN A 138 25.81 -7.00 -44.62
CA ASN A 138 25.48 -5.72 -43.98
C ASN A 138 24.19 -5.79 -43.15
N GLN A 139 23.14 -6.41 -43.70
CA GLN A 139 21.86 -6.57 -42.99
C GLN A 139 21.99 -7.46 -41.76
N LEU A 140 22.76 -8.55 -41.85
CA LEU A 140 23.02 -9.41 -40.70
C LEU A 140 23.84 -8.69 -39.61
N ASN A 141 24.82 -7.87 -40.00
CA ASN A 141 25.58 -7.04 -39.06
C ASN A 141 24.66 -6.03 -38.34
N GLU A 142 23.80 -5.34 -39.08
CA GLU A 142 22.82 -4.41 -38.50
C GLU A 142 21.86 -5.11 -37.53
N LEU A 143 21.33 -6.28 -37.92
CA LEU A 143 20.46 -7.08 -37.05
C LEU A 143 21.17 -7.51 -35.76
N VAL A 144 22.43 -7.96 -35.85
CA VAL A 144 23.22 -8.32 -34.66
C VAL A 144 23.48 -7.09 -33.78
N GLY A 145 23.73 -5.92 -34.38
CA GLY A 145 23.83 -4.65 -33.65
C GLY A 145 22.53 -4.28 -32.91
N GLN A 146 21.38 -4.43 -33.56
CA GLN A 146 20.07 -4.20 -32.94
C GLN A 146 19.77 -5.20 -31.82
N ILE A 147 20.10 -6.47 -32.00
CA ILE A 147 19.96 -7.51 -30.96
C ILE A 147 20.81 -7.14 -29.75
N ARG A 148 22.08 -6.76 -29.95
CA ARG A 148 22.96 -6.34 -28.86
C ARG A 148 22.40 -5.14 -28.10
N SER A 149 21.99 -4.09 -28.82
CA SER A 149 21.38 -2.90 -28.21
C SER A 149 20.13 -3.25 -27.39
N THR A 150 19.31 -4.17 -27.90
CA THR A 150 18.12 -4.64 -27.18
C THR A 150 18.49 -5.46 -25.94
N SER A 151 19.51 -6.31 -26.02
CA SER A 151 20.02 -7.08 -24.88
C SER A 151 20.56 -6.15 -23.79
N ASP A 152 21.33 -5.12 -24.15
CA ASP A 152 21.85 -4.13 -23.21
C ASP A 152 20.69 -3.36 -22.51
N LEU A 153 19.63 -3.01 -23.27
CA LEU A 153 18.43 -2.38 -22.70
C LEU A 153 17.67 -3.31 -21.75
N VAL A 154 17.53 -4.59 -22.10
CA VAL A 154 16.87 -5.59 -21.26
C VAL A 154 17.66 -5.83 -19.97
N GLU A 155 18.99 -5.87 -20.04
CA GLU A 155 19.86 -5.97 -18.87
C GLU A 155 19.67 -4.75 -17.97
N SER A 156 19.76 -3.54 -18.52
CA SER A 156 19.54 -2.30 -17.76
C SER A 156 18.16 -2.29 -17.10
N ASN A 157 17.09 -2.63 -17.82
CA ASN A 157 15.74 -2.68 -17.25
C ASN A 157 15.62 -3.73 -16.15
N SER A 158 16.26 -4.88 -16.31
CA SER A 158 16.27 -5.94 -15.31
C SER A 158 16.99 -5.50 -14.03
N THR A 159 18.09 -4.74 -14.14
CA THR A 159 18.77 -4.15 -12.97
C THR A 159 17.91 -3.10 -12.26
N SER A 160 17.19 -2.25 -13.01
CA SER A 160 16.24 -1.29 -12.43
C SER A 160 15.11 -2.00 -11.70
N VAL A 161 14.51 -3.04 -12.30
CA VAL A 161 13.44 -3.83 -11.67
C VAL A 161 13.94 -4.52 -10.39
N ALA A 162 15.17 -5.03 -10.37
CA ALA A 162 15.77 -5.61 -9.17
C ALA A 162 15.97 -4.56 -8.06
N SER A 163 16.40 -3.35 -8.42
CA SER A 163 16.52 -2.22 -7.49
C SER A 163 15.16 -1.80 -6.92
N ASP A 164 14.15 -1.68 -7.76
CA ASP A 164 12.78 -1.33 -7.36
C ASP A 164 12.20 -2.40 -6.43
N ALA A 165 12.43 -3.68 -6.73
CA ALA A 165 12.02 -4.78 -5.86
C ALA A 165 12.67 -4.70 -4.47
N HIS A 166 13.96 -4.34 -4.39
CA HIS A 166 14.65 -4.16 -3.12
C HIS A 166 14.13 -2.94 -2.32
N SER A 167 13.84 -1.83 -3.01
CA SER A 167 13.19 -0.67 -2.40
C SER A 167 11.80 -1.00 -1.87
N ASN A 168 11.01 -1.75 -2.63
CA ASN A 168 9.68 -2.20 -2.22
C ASN A 168 9.73 -3.12 -0.99
N LEU A 169 10.71 -4.04 -0.92
CA LEU A 169 10.92 -4.85 0.28
C LEU A 169 11.22 -3.99 1.50
N THR A 170 12.14 -3.03 1.37
CA THR A 170 12.48 -2.09 2.46
C THR A 170 11.27 -1.26 2.89
N GLN A 171 10.41 -0.87 1.95
CA GLN A 171 9.19 -0.13 2.25
C GLN A 171 8.13 -1.01 2.92
N ALA A 172 8.03 -2.28 2.53
CA ALA A 172 7.16 -3.25 3.18
C ALA A 172 7.58 -3.50 4.64
N ASP A 173 8.89 -3.61 4.92
CA ASP A 173 9.40 -3.75 6.29
C ASP A 173 9.03 -2.53 7.15
N ARG A 174 9.19 -1.31 6.62
CA ARG A 174 8.76 -0.08 7.32
C ARG A 174 7.25 -0.03 7.54
N GLN A 175 6.47 -0.45 6.55
CA GLN A 175 5.02 -0.50 6.68
C GLN A 175 4.61 -1.51 7.76
N GLN A 176 5.32 -2.62 7.89
CA GLN A 176 5.10 -3.58 8.98
C GLN A 176 5.37 -2.94 10.34
N GLU A 177 6.50 -2.22 10.50
CA GLU A 177 6.80 -1.50 11.75
C GLU A 177 5.72 -0.46 12.09
N GLU A 178 5.24 0.30 11.11
CA GLU A 178 4.13 1.26 11.30
C GLU A 178 2.84 0.56 11.72
N VAL A 179 2.52 -0.60 11.12
CA VAL A 179 1.34 -1.39 11.51
C VAL A 179 1.47 -1.90 12.94
N GLU A 180 2.65 -2.38 13.34
CA GLU A 180 2.90 -2.82 14.73
C GLU A 180 2.70 -1.66 15.72
N GLN A 181 3.18 -0.45 15.40
CA GLN A 181 2.94 0.74 16.23
C GLN A 181 1.46 1.10 16.34
N VAL A 182 0.72 1.01 15.23
CA VAL A 182 -0.74 1.25 15.24
C VAL A 182 -1.45 0.23 16.11
N VAL A 183 -1.05 -1.06 16.06
CA VAL A 183 -1.60 -2.10 16.93
C VAL A 183 -1.34 -1.76 18.41
N THR A 184 -0.13 -1.37 18.77
CA THR A 184 0.19 -0.94 20.15
C THR A 184 -0.68 0.25 20.57
N ALA A 185 -0.85 1.26 19.72
CA ALA A 185 -1.71 2.41 20.02
C ALA A 185 -3.19 1.99 20.21
N ILE A 186 -3.67 1.01 19.44
CA ILE A 186 -5.02 0.45 19.61
C ILE A 186 -5.15 -0.28 20.96
N GLU A 187 -4.14 -1.04 21.38
CA GLU A 187 -4.13 -1.70 22.69
C GLU A 187 -4.14 -0.69 23.84
N GLU A 188 -3.34 0.38 23.75
CA GLU A 188 -3.32 1.47 24.73
C GLU A 188 -4.68 2.21 24.79
N MET A 189 -5.30 2.46 23.64
CA MET A 189 -6.64 3.05 23.57
C MET A 189 -7.70 2.13 24.17
N ALA A 190 -7.63 0.83 23.92
CA ALA A 190 -8.56 -0.15 24.50
C ALA A 190 -8.43 -0.20 26.03
N SER A 191 -7.20 -0.20 26.55
CA SER A 191 -6.92 -0.14 27.98
C SER A 191 -7.43 1.15 28.62
N SER A 192 -7.23 2.29 27.93
CA SER A 192 -7.73 3.59 28.37
C SER A 192 -9.26 3.63 28.40
N ALA A 193 -9.92 3.10 27.37
CA ALA A 193 -11.38 3.01 27.31
C ALA A 193 -11.93 2.13 28.45
N GLN A 194 -11.28 1.00 28.74
CA GLN A 194 -11.65 0.14 29.87
C GLN A 194 -11.50 0.86 31.22
N SER A 195 -10.41 1.62 31.40
CA SER A 195 -10.18 2.42 32.61
C SER A 195 -11.23 3.51 32.77
N VAL A 196 -11.61 4.19 31.68
CA VAL A 196 -12.70 5.18 31.68
C VAL A 196 -14.03 4.53 32.04
N ALA A 197 -14.35 3.36 31.48
CA ALA A 197 -15.58 2.64 31.81
C ALA A 197 -15.66 2.30 33.31
N GLN A 198 -14.56 1.80 33.90
CA GLN A 198 -14.47 1.52 35.34
C GLN A 198 -14.64 2.79 36.18
N GLN A 199 -14.04 3.91 35.75
CA GLN A 199 -14.17 5.19 36.44
C GLN A 199 -15.62 5.70 36.41
N VAL A 200 -16.31 5.53 35.28
CA VAL A 200 -17.73 5.90 35.14
C VAL A 200 -18.61 5.04 36.06
N GLU A 201 -18.36 3.73 36.14
CA GLU A 201 -19.06 2.82 37.07
C GLU A 201 -18.89 3.29 38.53
N SER A 202 -17.65 3.62 38.92
CA SER A 202 -17.36 4.13 40.27
C SER A 202 -18.04 5.47 40.55
N ILE A 203 -18.10 6.37 39.56
CA ILE A 203 -18.82 7.64 39.69
C ILE A 203 -20.32 7.39 39.86
N ALA A 204 -20.90 6.47 39.09
CA ALA A 204 -22.32 6.12 39.20
C ALA A 204 -22.66 5.60 40.60
N GLU A 205 -21.81 4.75 41.19
CA GLU A 205 -22.01 4.27 42.56
C GLU A 205 -21.89 5.40 43.59
N ASN A 206 -20.90 6.30 43.45
CA ASN A 206 -20.76 7.45 44.33
C ASN A 206 -21.97 8.39 44.26
N VAL A 207 -22.51 8.63 43.05
CA VAL A 207 -23.74 9.42 42.87
C VAL A 207 -24.94 8.74 43.52
N ARG A 208 -25.04 7.42 43.40
CA ARG A 208 -26.09 6.62 44.05
C ARG A 208 -25.99 6.73 45.58
N SER A 209 -24.79 6.65 46.14
CA SER A 209 -24.56 6.86 47.58
C SER A 209 -24.95 8.27 48.02
N ALA A 210 -24.51 9.30 47.29
CA ALA A 210 -24.84 10.69 47.60
C ALA A 210 -26.36 10.96 47.56
N ASN A 211 -27.09 10.30 46.65
CA ASN A 211 -28.55 10.37 46.60
C ASN A 211 -29.20 9.69 47.80
N LEU A 212 -28.67 8.56 48.27
CA LEU A 212 -29.14 7.90 49.50
C LEU A 212 -28.89 8.78 50.73
N ASP A 213 -27.70 9.37 50.84
CA ASP A 213 -27.35 10.29 51.93
C ASP A 213 -28.26 11.52 51.93
N SER A 214 -28.57 12.06 50.75
CA SER A 214 -29.49 13.19 50.59
C SER A 214 -30.92 12.82 51.02
N GLN A 215 -31.39 11.62 50.69
CA GLN A 215 -32.70 11.12 51.15
C GLN A 215 -32.71 10.92 52.67
N SER A 216 -31.65 10.35 53.25
CA SER A 216 -31.53 10.23 54.70
C SER A 216 -31.51 11.60 55.37
N GLY A 217 -30.82 12.59 54.78
CA GLY A 217 -30.81 13.97 55.25
C GLY A 217 -32.20 14.60 55.23
N LEU A 218 -32.97 14.35 54.17
CA LEU A 218 -34.36 14.81 54.07
C LEU A 218 -35.22 14.25 55.21
N THR A 219 -35.12 12.94 55.49
CA THR A 219 -35.86 12.31 56.59
C THR A 219 -35.48 12.89 57.95
N ILE A 220 -34.20 13.24 58.18
CA ILE A 220 -33.76 13.91 59.40
C ILE A 220 -34.39 15.30 59.51
N VAL A 221 -34.39 16.08 58.44
CA VAL A 221 -34.99 17.43 58.42
C VAL A 221 -36.50 17.37 58.65
N GLU A 222 -37.20 16.40 58.06
CA GLU A 222 -38.62 16.14 58.34
C GLU A 222 -38.85 15.84 59.82
N GLY A 223 -38.00 15.01 60.44
CA GLY A 223 -38.03 14.75 61.88
C GLY A 223 -37.84 16.00 62.71
N VAL A 224 -36.85 16.84 62.39
CA VAL A 224 -36.62 18.13 63.08
C VAL A 224 -37.83 19.05 62.96
N CYS A 225 -38.51 19.10 61.80
CA CYS A 225 -39.71 19.90 61.62
C CYS A 225 -40.85 19.44 62.56
N VAL A 226 -41.02 18.13 62.73
CA VAL A 226 -41.97 17.55 63.69
C VAL A 226 -41.60 17.91 65.12
N ASP A 227 -40.33 17.78 65.49
CA ASP A 227 -39.84 18.10 66.84
C ASP A 227 -40.03 19.60 67.17
N VAL A 228 -39.78 20.49 66.21
CA VAL A 228 -40.01 21.94 66.37
C VAL A 228 -41.50 22.25 66.50
N ALA A 229 -42.36 21.60 65.73
CA ALA A 229 -43.81 21.76 65.86
C ALA A 229 -44.30 21.31 67.25
N GLN A 230 -43.78 20.19 67.75
CA GLN A 230 -44.09 19.71 69.10
C GLN A 230 -43.56 20.65 70.19
N LEU A 231 -42.36 21.22 70.00
CA LEU A 231 -41.79 22.20 70.92
C LEU A 231 -42.66 23.46 71.00
N ASN A 232 -43.16 23.95 69.87
CA ASN A 232 -44.08 25.09 69.84
C ASN A 232 -45.37 24.81 70.61
N ASP A 233 -45.96 23.62 70.46
CA ASP A 233 -47.15 23.22 71.23
C ASP A 233 -46.84 23.17 72.75
N GLN A 234 -45.66 22.67 73.14
CA GLN A 234 -45.23 22.67 74.54
C GLN A 234 -45.00 24.09 75.10
N LEU A 235 -44.51 25.02 74.27
CA LEU A 235 -44.36 26.43 74.64
C LEU A 235 -45.73 27.10 74.83
N ASP A 236 -46.71 26.82 73.98
CA ASP A 236 -48.08 27.32 74.13
C ASP A 236 -48.72 26.86 75.45
N GLN A 237 -48.63 25.55 75.75
CA GLN A 237 -49.13 25.00 77.02
C GLN A 237 -48.45 25.64 78.23
N SER A 238 -47.14 25.88 78.14
CA SER A 238 -46.37 26.51 79.21
C SER A 238 -46.72 27.99 79.37
N ALA A 239 -47.01 28.72 78.29
CA ALA A 239 -47.45 30.11 78.32
C ALA A 239 -48.84 30.24 78.98
N GLU A 240 -49.77 29.34 78.66
CA GLU A 240 -51.10 29.29 79.30
C GLU A 240 -50.99 29.05 80.81
N ALA A 241 -50.12 28.13 81.23
CA ALA A 241 -49.86 27.87 82.65
C ALA A 241 -49.30 29.11 83.38
N ILE A 242 -48.39 29.85 82.76
CA ILE A 242 -47.84 31.08 83.35
C ILE A 242 -48.89 32.21 83.38
N GLU A 243 -49.74 32.32 82.36
CA GLU A 243 -50.84 33.28 82.36
C GLU A 243 -51.85 32.97 83.48
N GLN A 244 -52.10 31.69 83.77
CA GLN A 244 -52.88 31.28 84.94
C GLN A 244 -52.23 31.74 86.25
N VAL A 245 -50.91 31.55 86.42
CA VAL A 245 -50.17 32.03 87.61
C VAL A 245 -50.27 33.56 87.74
N ASN A 246 -50.25 34.30 86.62
CA ASN A 246 -50.42 35.76 86.64
C ASN A 246 -51.83 36.16 87.13
N ARG A 247 -52.88 35.49 86.65
CA ARG A 247 -54.27 35.70 87.10
C ARG A 247 -54.47 35.37 88.57
N ASP A 248 -53.87 34.27 89.03
CA ASP A 248 -53.90 33.87 90.44
C ASP A 248 -53.16 34.90 91.31
N SER A 249 -52.03 35.43 90.82
CA SER A 249 -51.26 36.47 91.51
C SER A 249 -52.05 37.79 91.66
N GLU A 250 -52.82 38.20 90.65
CA GLU A 250 -53.72 39.37 90.74
C GLU A 250 -54.85 39.16 91.75
N SER A 251 -55.37 37.94 91.81
CA SER A 251 -56.38 37.54 92.81
C SER A 251 -55.80 37.63 94.22
N ILE A 252 -54.59 37.09 94.43
CA ILE A 252 -53.88 37.21 95.72
C ILE A 252 -53.62 38.68 96.04
N GLN A 253 -53.20 39.51 95.08
CA GLN A 253 -52.96 40.94 95.30
C GLN A 253 -54.22 41.67 95.83
N THR A 254 -55.38 41.32 95.27
CA THR A 254 -56.67 41.87 95.70
C THR A 254 -57.01 41.45 97.12
N VAL A 255 -56.78 40.17 97.47
CA VAL A 255 -56.96 39.67 98.84
C VAL A 255 -56.00 40.36 99.80
N THR A 256 -54.72 40.52 99.44
CA THR A 256 -53.73 41.20 100.30
C THR A 256 -54.08 42.66 100.53
N ARG A 257 -54.61 43.38 99.52
CA ARG A 257 -55.08 44.76 99.68
C ARG A 257 -56.25 44.85 100.68
N MET A 258 -57.19 43.92 100.59
CA MET A 258 -58.28 43.82 101.55
C MET A 258 -57.76 43.54 102.98
N ILE A 259 -56.75 42.69 103.13
CA ILE A 259 -56.12 42.44 104.45
C ILE A 259 -55.41 43.70 104.95
N ASP A 260 -54.74 44.46 104.09
CA ASP A 260 -54.12 45.75 104.43
C ASP A 260 -55.16 46.75 104.95
N GLU A 261 -56.27 46.90 104.23
CA GLU A 261 -57.39 47.77 104.62
C GLU A 261 -58.01 47.33 105.96
N ILE A 262 -58.20 46.02 106.17
CA ILE A 262 -58.68 45.47 107.44
C ILE A 262 -57.67 45.75 108.57
N ALA A 263 -56.37 45.58 108.32
CA ALA A 263 -55.33 45.85 109.30
C ALA A 263 -55.28 47.34 109.67
N GLU A 264 -55.40 48.24 108.70
CA GLU A 264 -55.47 49.68 108.91
C GLU A 264 -56.72 50.08 109.71
N GLN A 265 -57.90 49.54 109.35
CA GLN A 265 -59.14 49.73 110.11
C GLN A 265 -59.00 49.20 111.55
N THR A 266 -58.37 48.04 111.72
CA THR A 266 -58.12 47.44 113.04
C THR A 266 -57.18 48.31 113.86
N ASN A 267 -56.14 48.88 113.24
CA ASN A 267 -55.22 49.83 113.87
C ASN A 267 -55.93 51.11 114.31
N LEU A 268 -56.82 51.67 113.48
CA LEU A 268 -57.64 52.84 113.81
C LEU A 268 -58.65 52.55 114.94
N LEU A 269 -59.31 51.39 114.90
CA LEU A 269 -60.21 50.93 115.96
C LEU A 269 -59.47 50.75 117.28
N ALA A 270 -58.28 50.13 117.24
CA ALA A 270 -57.43 49.93 118.41
C ALA A 270 -56.92 51.26 118.98
N LEU A 271 -56.57 52.23 118.13
CA LEU A 271 -56.17 53.58 118.54
C LEU A 271 -57.32 54.30 119.25
N ASN A 272 -58.53 54.26 118.69
CA ASN A 272 -59.72 54.85 119.32
C ASN A 272 -60.03 54.18 120.67
N ALA A 273 -59.89 52.85 120.76
CA ALA A 273 -60.06 52.11 122.01
C ALA A 273 -58.98 52.47 123.05
N ALA A 274 -57.73 52.65 122.65
CA ALA A 274 -56.64 53.07 123.53
C ALA A 274 -56.87 54.48 124.08
N ILE A 275 -57.34 55.41 123.23
CA ILE A 275 -57.72 56.77 123.63
C ILE A 275 -58.84 56.74 124.68
N GLU A 276 -59.91 55.97 124.45
CA GLU A 276 -61.04 55.91 125.37
C GLU A 276 -60.68 55.17 126.68
N ALA A 277 -59.81 54.15 126.62
CA ALA A 277 -59.27 53.48 127.80
C ALA A 277 -58.40 54.41 128.65
N ALA A 278 -57.59 55.28 128.03
CA ALA A 278 -56.84 56.32 128.73
C ALA A 278 -57.78 57.37 129.38
N ARG A 279 -58.92 57.66 128.74
CA ARG A 279 -59.95 58.58 129.24
C ARG A 279 -60.69 58.06 130.49
N ALA A 280 -60.83 56.74 130.62
CA ALA A 280 -61.46 56.08 131.77
C ALA A 280 -60.57 55.95 133.03
N GLY A 281 -59.30 56.38 132.97
CA GLY A 281 -58.38 56.37 134.11
C GLY A 281 -58.04 54.96 134.63
N GLU A 282 -57.95 54.78 135.96
CA GLU A 282 -57.55 53.50 136.58
C GLU A 282 -58.49 52.32 136.25
N GLN A 283 -59.78 52.59 135.96
CA GLN A 283 -60.74 51.54 135.54
C GLN A 283 -60.49 51.03 134.10
N GLY A 284 -59.75 51.79 133.29
CA GLY A 284 -59.48 51.48 131.87
C GLY A 284 -58.13 50.77 131.61
N ARG A 285 -57.26 50.59 132.61
CA ARG A 285 -55.89 50.05 132.41
C ARG A 285 -55.84 48.69 131.72
N GLY A 286 -56.73 47.77 132.08
CA GLY A 286 -56.79 46.44 131.44
C GLY A 286 -57.18 46.54 129.96
N PHE A 287 -58.12 47.41 129.63
CA PHE A 287 -58.53 47.67 128.24
C PHE A 287 -57.45 48.40 127.44
N ALA A 288 -56.70 49.32 128.05
CA ALA A 288 -55.59 50.02 127.39
C ALA A 288 -54.48 49.06 126.95
N VAL A 289 -54.12 48.08 127.78
CA VAL A 289 -53.10 47.06 127.44
C VAL A 289 -53.58 46.19 126.26
N VAL A 290 -54.84 45.75 126.27
CA VAL A 290 -55.39 44.97 125.15
C VAL A 290 -55.46 45.80 123.87
N ALA A 291 -55.84 47.08 123.96
CA ALA A 291 -55.89 47.97 122.80
C ALA A 291 -54.50 48.21 122.18
N ASP A 292 -53.45 48.40 122.99
CA ASP A 292 -52.07 48.53 122.47
C ASP A 292 -51.52 47.22 121.88
N GLU A 293 -51.91 46.06 122.41
CA GLU A 293 -51.56 44.75 121.85
C GLU A 293 -52.24 44.53 120.49
N VAL A 294 -53.54 44.87 120.37
CA VAL A 294 -54.28 44.82 119.09
C VAL A 294 -53.69 45.80 118.08
N ARG A 295 -53.29 47.01 118.52
CA ARG A 295 -52.62 48.00 117.67
C ARG A 295 -51.27 47.48 117.14
N THR A 296 -50.48 46.86 118.01
CA THR A 296 -49.20 46.24 117.64
C THR A 296 -49.39 45.08 116.67
N LEU A 297 -50.41 44.24 116.87
CA LEU A 297 -50.75 43.14 115.98
C LEU A 297 -51.25 43.62 114.61
N ALA A 298 -52.04 44.68 114.58
CA ALA A 298 -52.50 45.32 113.34
C ALA A 298 -51.32 45.89 112.54
N HIS A 299 -50.38 46.59 113.20
CA HIS A 299 -49.17 47.09 112.56
C HIS A 299 -48.26 45.96 112.02
N ARG A 300 -48.10 44.86 112.78
CA ARG A 300 -47.36 43.67 112.30
C ARG A 300 -48.03 43.00 111.10
N THR A 301 -49.35 42.94 111.10
CA THR A 301 -50.14 42.45 109.95
C THR A 301 -49.90 43.33 108.72
N GLN A 302 -50.00 44.65 108.87
CA GLN A 302 -49.79 45.61 107.79
C GLN A 302 -48.38 45.50 107.18
N SER A 303 -47.34 45.41 108.03
CA SER A 303 -45.95 45.19 107.58
C SER A 303 -45.80 43.86 106.82
N SER A 304 -46.45 42.80 107.28
CA SER A 304 -46.37 41.48 106.63
C SER A 304 -47.11 41.47 105.29
N VAL A 305 -48.22 42.22 105.20
CA VAL A 305 -48.97 42.39 103.95
C VAL A 305 -48.13 43.17 102.93
N GLN A 306 -47.43 44.22 103.33
CA GLN A 306 -46.49 44.93 102.45
C GLN A 306 -45.37 44.03 101.91
N ASP A 307 -44.82 43.15 102.77
CA ASP A 307 -43.82 42.17 102.33
C ASP A 307 -44.40 41.20 101.29
N VAL A 308 -45.63 40.71 101.51
CA VAL A 308 -46.33 39.82 100.56
C VAL A 308 -46.64 40.54 99.25
N VAL A 309 -47.08 41.80 99.29
CA VAL A 309 -47.30 42.63 98.08
C VAL A 309 -46.01 42.75 97.27
N GLY A 310 -44.87 42.99 97.92
CA GLY A 310 -43.57 43.05 97.24
C GLY A 310 -43.16 41.71 96.60
N ILE A 311 -43.51 40.57 97.21
CA ILE A 311 -43.28 39.24 96.61
C ILE A 311 -44.17 39.03 95.38
N ILE A 312 -45.45 39.41 95.46
CA ILE A 312 -46.41 39.29 94.35
C ILE A 312 -46.01 40.17 93.17
N GLU A 313 -45.53 41.40 93.40
CA GLU A 313 -45.04 42.28 92.35
C GLU A 313 -43.81 41.69 91.64
N LYS A 314 -42.88 41.09 92.40
CA LYS A 314 -41.74 40.37 91.82
C LYS A 314 -42.17 39.13 91.03
N LEU A 315 -43.16 38.39 91.53
CA LEU A 315 -43.72 37.22 90.84
C LEU A 315 -44.36 37.64 89.52
N LYS A 316 -45.19 38.69 89.53
CA LYS A 316 -45.82 39.27 88.33
C LYS A 316 -44.79 39.75 87.30
N GLY A 317 -43.74 40.43 87.75
CA GLY A 317 -42.64 40.83 86.86
C GLY A 317 -41.92 39.63 86.24
N SER A 318 -41.71 38.57 87.02
CA SER A 318 -41.03 37.36 86.57
C SER A 318 -41.87 36.54 85.58
N THR A 319 -43.17 36.41 85.83
CA THR A 319 -44.10 35.72 84.91
C THR A 319 -44.28 36.48 83.61
N GLN A 320 -44.40 37.81 83.66
CA GLN A 320 -44.49 38.65 82.46
C GLN A 320 -43.22 38.51 81.59
N ASN A 321 -42.04 38.54 82.21
CA ASN A 321 -40.78 38.32 81.49
C ASN A 321 -40.69 36.92 80.86
N ALA A 322 -41.14 35.88 81.58
CA ALA A 322 -41.16 34.51 81.06
C ALA A 322 -42.08 34.38 79.83
N VAL A 323 -43.29 34.96 79.88
CA VAL A 323 -44.21 34.99 78.72
C VAL A 323 -43.56 35.70 77.54
N THR A 324 -42.94 36.86 77.73
CA THR A 324 -42.25 37.57 76.64
C THR A 324 -41.15 36.74 76.00
N MET A 325 -40.30 36.07 76.80
CA MET A 325 -39.25 35.19 76.28
C MET A 325 -39.81 34.02 75.47
N MET A 326 -40.96 33.46 75.89
CA MET A 326 -41.61 32.35 75.21
C MET A 326 -42.23 32.80 73.89
N THR A 327 -42.92 33.95 73.86
CA THR A 327 -43.46 34.53 72.63
C THR A 327 -42.35 34.89 71.64
N ASP A 328 -41.22 35.44 72.12
CA ASP A 328 -40.07 35.75 71.26
C ASP A 328 -39.39 34.48 70.72
N SER A 329 -39.31 33.42 71.53
CA SER A 329 -38.79 32.12 71.10
C SER A 329 -39.67 31.49 70.03
N GLN A 330 -40.99 31.58 70.19
CA GLN A 330 -41.99 31.05 69.25
C GLN A 330 -42.01 31.82 67.92
N ARG A 331 -41.69 33.13 67.93
CA ARG A 331 -41.57 33.95 66.72
C ARG A 331 -40.25 33.73 65.96
N SER A 332 -39.26 33.19 66.66
CA SER A 332 -37.92 32.93 66.12
C SER A 332 -37.74 31.49 65.63
N ALA A 333 -38.68 30.60 65.96
CA ALA A 333 -38.78 29.22 65.47
C ALA A 333 -39.55 29.16 64.15
#